data_AF-S7VW74-F1
#
_entry.id   AF-S7VW74-F1
#
_cell.length_a   1.000
_cell.length_b   1.000
_cell.length_c   1.000
_cell.angle_alpha   90.00
_cell.angle_beta   90.00
_cell.angle_gamma   90.00
#
_symmetry.space_group_name_H-M   'P 1'
#
loop_
_entity.id
_entity.type
_entity.pdbx_description
1 polymer ?
#
loop_
_entity_poly.entity_id
_entity_poly.type
_entity_poly.pdbx_seq_one_letter_code
_entity_poly.pdbx_strand_id
1 'polypeptide(L)'
;MLVYRLLLLCFCFGQLSVAQQSEQSVRFDDTTLEKQQITEDDLEAYKADKDFNYTEVEPEENFLDKAYRWLQNILSKFWEAIFGVGTASGFLYFVFSILPYLLLAFLLFLLIRFFLKVNSNNLIAKSRKQGSILFSEEEQIIKNEDIPALINEAIQQNNYRLAIRYYYLLSLKYLTETDHISWQPQKTNEDYINEINKELLKADFKNITRIYDYVWYGEFNIDVAKFETLKLPFEHLNTTITTP
;
A
#
# COMPACT_ATOMS: atom_id res chain seq x y z
N MET A 1 40.09 -15.09 -1.66
CA MET A 1 40.27 -15.30 -3.12
C MET A 1 41.02 -16.61 -3.45
N LEU A 2 41.94 -17.08 -2.60
CA LEU A 2 42.71 -18.33 -2.84
C LEU A 2 41.85 -19.61 -2.76
N VAL A 3 40.88 -19.66 -1.85
CA VAL A 3 40.00 -20.83 -1.62
C VAL A 3 39.04 -21.08 -2.79
N TYR A 4 38.53 -20.01 -3.41
CA TYR A 4 37.65 -20.11 -4.58
C TYR A 4 38.40 -20.60 -5.83
N ARG A 5 39.69 -20.26 -5.97
CA ARG A 5 40.53 -20.78 -7.07
C ARG A 5 40.86 -22.26 -6.88
N LEU A 6 41.04 -22.72 -5.63
CA LEU A 6 41.27 -24.14 -5.34
C LEU A 6 40.00 -24.97 -5.60
N LEU A 7 38.82 -24.45 -5.24
CA LEU A 7 37.52 -25.09 -5.51
C LEU A 7 37.21 -25.19 -7.01
N LEU A 8 37.52 -24.16 -7.79
CA LEU A 8 37.37 -24.20 -9.26
C LEU A 8 38.31 -25.22 -9.94
N LEU A 9 39.52 -25.42 -9.40
CA LEU A 9 40.48 -26.37 -9.95
C LEU A 9 40.10 -27.84 -9.64
N CYS A 10 39.51 -28.10 -8.47
CA CYS A 10 38.92 -29.39 -8.14
C CYS A 10 37.68 -29.73 -8.98
N PHE A 11 36.88 -28.73 -9.38
CA PHE A 11 35.71 -28.94 -10.22
C PHE A 11 36.07 -29.34 -11.67
N CYS A 12 37.19 -28.84 -12.20
CA CYS A 12 37.65 -29.17 -13.55
C CYS A 12 38.30 -30.57 -13.67
N PHE A 13 38.92 -31.11 -12.61
CA PHE A 13 39.51 -32.45 -12.65
C PHE A 13 38.49 -33.59 -12.49
N GLY A 14 37.30 -33.31 -11.95
CA GLY A 14 36.23 -34.30 -11.76
C GLY A 14 35.50 -34.71 -13.04
N GLN A 15 35.83 -34.12 -14.20
CA GLN A 15 35.13 -34.35 -15.48
C GLN A 15 35.89 -35.29 -16.44
N LEU A 16 36.95 -35.96 -16.00
CA LEU A 16 37.55 -37.08 -16.75
C LEU A 16 36.67 -38.33 -16.58
N SER A 17 35.52 -38.33 -17.27
CA SER A 17 34.72 -39.52 -17.45
C SER A 17 35.50 -40.52 -18.32
N VAL A 18 35.93 -41.63 -17.71
CA VAL A 18 36.39 -42.80 -18.47
C VAL A 18 35.17 -43.38 -19.18
N ALA A 19 35.08 -43.17 -20.49
CA ALA A 19 34.08 -43.83 -21.32
C ALA A 19 34.43 -45.32 -21.40
N GLN A 20 33.68 -46.15 -20.67
CA GLN A 20 33.79 -47.60 -20.79
C GLN A 20 33.05 -48.03 -22.07
N GLN A 21 33.80 -48.29 -23.14
CA GLN A 21 33.29 -49.01 -24.31
C GLN A 21 33.03 -50.47 -23.91
N SER A 22 31.83 -50.71 -23.39
CA SER A 22 31.27 -52.05 -23.29
C SER A 22 30.70 -52.42 -24.66
N GLU A 23 31.50 -53.06 -25.52
CA GLU A 23 30.98 -53.77 -26.68
C GLU A 23 30.21 -55.00 -26.19
N GLN A 24 28.92 -54.82 -25.88
CA GLN A 24 28.01 -55.95 -25.79
C GLN A 24 27.78 -56.47 -27.21
N SER A 25 28.17 -57.72 -27.46
CA SER A 25 27.88 -58.38 -28.72
C SER A 25 26.38 -58.53 -28.89
N VAL A 26 25.83 -57.87 -29.91
CA VAL A 26 24.42 -58.02 -30.29
C VAL A 26 24.23 -59.43 -30.82
N ARG A 27 23.46 -60.23 -30.09
CA ARG A 27 23.10 -61.59 -30.49
C ARG A 27 21.83 -61.49 -31.33
N PHE A 28 21.95 -61.79 -32.62
CA PHE A 28 20.81 -61.83 -33.53
C PHE A 28 19.98 -63.08 -33.24
N ASP A 29 18.66 -62.92 -33.29
CA ASP A 29 17.71 -63.99 -33.08
C ASP A 29 17.59 -64.80 -34.38
N ASP A 30 18.15 -66.02 -34.37
CA ASP A 30 18.09 -66.95 -35.50
C ASP A 30 16.91 -67.94 -35.38
N THR A 31 15.94 -67.66 -34.49
CA THR A 31 14.77 -68.54 -34.34
C THR A 31 13.94 -68.60 -35.62
N THR A 32 13.56 -69.82 -36.00
CA THR A 32 12.76 -70.07 -37.19
C THR A 32 11.31 -69.72 -36.86
N LEU A 33 10.81 -68.64 -37.46
CA LEU A 33 9.43 -68.19 -37.24
C LEU A 33 8.46 -69.15 -37.95
N GLU A 34 7.64 -69.86 -37.18
CA GLU A 34 6.47 -70.53 -37.75
C GLU A 34 5.42 -69.48 -38.14
N LYS A 35 5.02 -69.50 -39.41
CA LYS A 35 3.99 -68.60 -39.91
C LYS A 35 2.63 -69.08 -39.42
N GLN A 36 2.13 -68.45 -38.36
CA GLN A 36 0.79 -68.69 -37.86
C GLN A 36 -0.25 -68.33 -38.94
N GLN A 37 -1.13 -69.28 -39.28
CA GLN A 37 -2.25 -69.01 -40.18
C GLN A 37 -3.43 -68.53 -39.35
N ILE A 38 -3.84 -67.28 -39.56
CA ILE A 38 -4.99 -66.68 -38.91
C ILE A 38 -6.19 -66.94 -39.81
N THR A 39 -7.21 -67.64 -39.30
CA THR A 39 -8.46 -67.90 -40.00
C THR A 39 -9.53 -66.86 -39.62
N GLU A 40 -10.62 -66.81 -40.38
CA GLU A 40 -11.66 -65.80 -40.17
C GLU A 40 -12.40 -65.98 -38.84
N ASP A 41 -12.53 -67.23 -38.37
CA ASP A 41 -13.09 -67.57 -37.06
C ASP A 41 -12.22 -67.05 -35.90
N ASP A 42 -10.89 -67.07 -36.05
CA ASP A 42 -9.95 -66.53 -35.05
C ASP A 42 -10.13 -65.01 -34.86
N LEU A 43 -10.65 -64.32 -35.88
CA LEU A 43 -10.86 -62.88 -35.89
C LEU A 43 -12.22 -62.47 -35.30
N GLU A 44 -13.18 -63.38 -35.16
CA GLU A 44 -14.52 -63.03 -34.67
C GLU A 44 -14.49 -62.49 -33.23
N ALA A 45 -13.66 -63.09 -32.37
CA ALA A 45 -13.50 -62.65 -31.00
C ALA A 45 -12.98 -61.20 -30.91
N TYR A 46 -12.07 -60.81 -31.81
CA TYR A 46 -11.49 -59.48 -31.87
C TYR A 46 -12.43 -58.47 -32.54
N LYS A 47 -13.20 -58.89 -33.55
CA LYS A 47 -14.24 -58.04 -34.17
C LYS A 47 -15.34 -57.64 -33.19
N ALA A 48 -15.62 -58.49 -32.19
CA ALA A 48 -16.60 -58.20 -31.13
C ALA A 48 -16.02 -57.36 -29.98
N ASP A 49 -14.70 -57.18 -29.93
CA ASP A 49 -14.03 -56.43 -28.86
C ASP A 49 -14.03 -54.92 -29.17
N LYS A 50 -14.54 -54.15 -28.22
CA LYS A 50 -14.63 -52.69 -28.25
C LYS A 50 -13.26 -52.01 -28.35
N ASP A 51 -12.20 -52.65 -27.83
CA ASP A 51 -10.84 -52.09 -27.83
C ASP A 51 -10.22 -52.13 -29.25
N PHE A 52 -10.80 -52.92 -30.17
CA PHE A 52 -10.41 -53.03 -31.58
C PHE A 52 -11.36 -52.28 -32.54
N ASN A 53 -12.22 -51.39 -32.02
CA ASN A 53 -13.04 -50.52 -32.84
C ASN A 53 -12.27 -49.27 -33.28
N TYR A 54 -11.62 -49.35 -34.44
CA TYR A 54 -10.86 -48.24 -35.05
C TYR A 54 -11.72 -47.24 -35.83
N THR A 55 -13.03 -47.22 -35.61
CA THR A 55 -13.88 -46.20 -36.21
C THR A 55 -13.56 -44.88 -35.52
N GLU A 56 -12.86 -43.97 -36.21
CA GLU A 56 -12.68 -42.59 -35.78
C GLU A 56 -14.06 -41.91 -35.78
N VAL A 57 -14.74 -41.97 -34.64
CA VAL A 57 -15.94 -41.17 -34.44
C VAL A 57 -15.44 -39.75 -34.26
N GLU A 58 -15.48 -38.93 -35.33
CA GLU A 58 -15.32 -37.49 -35.17
C GLU A 58 -16.38 -37.05 -34.15
N PRO A 59 -15.98 -36.56 -32.96
CA PRO A 59 -16.95 -36.17 -31.96
C PRO A 59 -17.83 -35.09 -32.60
N GLU A 60 -19.14 -35.32 -32.65
CA GLU A 60 -20.09 -34.35 -33.21
C GLU A 60 -19.89 -33.01 -32.50
N GLU A 61 -19.31 -32.05 -33.21
CA GLU A 61 -18.90 -30.80 -32.59
C GLU A 61 -20.14 -30.05 -32.07
N ASN A 62 -20.25 -29.94 -30.75
CA ASN A 62 -21.34 -29.19 -30.14
C ASN A 62 -21.21 -27.70 -30.50
N PHE A 63 -22.35 -27.01 -30.54
CA PHE A 63 -22.37 -25.55 -30.75
C PHE A 63 -21.44 -24.81 -29.76
N LEU A 64 -21.34 -25.31 -28.53
CA LEU A 64 -20.46 -24.77 -27.50
C LEU A 64 -18.98 -24.92 -27.86
N ASP A 65 -18.57 -26.03 -28.47
CA ASP A 65 -17.18 -26.25 -28.88
C ASP A 65 -16.79 -25.31 -30.02
N LYS A 66 -17.73 -25.06 -30.94
CA LYS A 66 -17.56 -24.07 -32.02
C LYS A 66 -17.45 -22.65 -31.46
N ALA A 67 -18.29 -22.30 -30.48
CA ALA A 67 -18.25 -21.00 -29.82
C ALA A 67 -16.95 -20.78 -29.03
N TYR A 68 -16.48 -21.82 -28.31
CA TYR A 68 -15.22 -21.76 -27.58
C TYR A 68 -14.02 -21.58 -28.52
N ARG A 69 -13.95 -22.36 -29.61
CA ARG A 69 -12.90 -22.21 -30.63
C ARG A 69 -12.94 -20.83 -31.30
N TRP A 70 -14.12 -20.31 -31.61
CA TRP A 70 -14.28 -18.96 -32.14
C TRP A 70 -13.74 -17.89 -31.17
N LEU A 71 -14.09 -18.00 -29.88
CA LEU A 71 -13.63 -17.09 -28.84
C LEU A 71 -12.11 -17.16 -28.65
N GLN A 72 -11.55 -18.38 -28.63
CA GLN A 72 -10.12 -18.60 -28.51
C GLN A 72 -9.36 -17.98 -29.69
N ASN A 73 -9.90 -18.07 -30.91
CA ASN A 73 -9.31 -17.44 -32.10
C ASN A 73 -9.38 -15.92 -32.08
N ILE A 74 -10.41 -15.33 -31.48
CA ILE A 74 -10.49 -13.87 -31.29
C ILE A 74 -9.48 -13.43 -30.25
N LEU A 75 -9.41 -14.15 -29.13
CA LEU A 75 -8.47 -13.86 -28.06
C LEU A 75 -7.03 -13.99 -28.57
N SER A 76 -6.68 -15.06 -29.29
CA SER A 76 -5.32 -15.23 -29.81
C SER A 76 -4.92 -14.09 -30.75
N LYS A 77 -5.80 -13.68 -31.67
CA LYS A 77 -5.57 -12.51 -32.54
C LYS A 77 -5.44 -11.20 -31.75
N PHE A 78 -6.22 -11.02 -30.69
CA PHE A 78 -6.10 -9.87 -29.80
C PHE A 78 -4.75 -9.86 -29.08
N TRP A 79 -4.34 -10.98 -28.48
CA TRP A 79 -3.05 -11.11 -27.80
C TRP A 79 -1.87 -10.92 -28.77
N GLU A 80 -1.96 -11.47 -29.98
CA GLU A 80 -0.96 -11.27 -31.02
C GLU A 80 -0.91 -9.80 -31.50
N ALA A 81 -2.05 -9.10 -31.55
CA ALA A 81 -2.08 -7.67 -31.89
C ALA A 81 -1.49 -6.78 -30.78
N ILE A 82 -1.58 -7.19 -29.51
CA ILE A 82 -1.09 -6.42 -28.34
C ILE A 82 0.39 -6.75 -28.03
N PHE A 83 0.80 -8.01 -28.15
CA PHE A 83 2.12 -8.51 -27.72
C PHE A 83 2.94 -9.16 -28.84
N GLY A 84 2.41 -9.27 -30.06
CA GLY A 84 3.12 -9.83 -31.20
C GLY A 84 4.32 -8.96 -31.59
N VAL A 85 5.46 -9.61 -31.81
CA VAL A 85 6.78 -8.98 -32.08
C VAL A 85 6.88 -8.39 -33.50
N GLY A 86 5.78 -8.31 -34.23
CA GLY A 86 5.72 -7.72 -35.57
C GLY A 86 5.60 -6.20 -35.49
N THR A 87 6.26 -5.48 -36.38
CA THR A 87 6.18 -4.01 -36.49
C THR A 87 4.72 -3.58 -36.67
N ALA A 88 4.04 -3.26 -35.57
CA ALA A 88 2.72 -2.66 -35.58
C ALA A 88 2.80 -1.41 -36.46
N SER A 89 2.20 -1.45 -37.64
CA SER A 89 2.08 -0.31 -38.54
C SER A 89 0.59 0.04 -38.63
N GLY A 90 0.25 1.29 -38.31
CA GLY A 90 -1.12 1.80 -38.31
C GLY A 90 -1.67 2.18 -36.93
N PHE A 91 -2.99 2.07 -36.75
CA PHE A 91 -3.74 2.56 -35.58
C PHE A 91 -3.22 2.03 -34.23
N LEU A 92 -2.82 0.76 -34.16
CA LEU A 92 -2.28 0.18 -32.91
C LEU A 92 -0.96 0.83 -32.49
N TYR A 93 -0.08 1.19 -33.43
CA TYR A 93 1.14 1.94 -33.11
C TYR A 93 0.82 3.30 -32.49
N PHE A 94 -0.16 4.01 -33.04
CA PHE A 94 -0.62 5.28 -32.48
C PHE A 94 -1.15 5.12 -31.05
N VAL A 95 -1.97 4.09 -30.80
CA VAL A 95 -2.49 3.78 -29.47
C VAL A 95 -1.37 3.43 -28.49
N PHE A 96 -0.45 2.53 -28.84
CA PHE A 96 0.67 2.17 -27.97
C PHE A 96 1.68 3.31 -27.78
N SER A 97 1.79 4.21 -28.75
CA SER A 97 2.62 5.40 -28.62
C SER A 97 2.03 6.41 -27.64
N ILE A 98 0.70 6.64 -27.66
CA ILE A 98 0.04 7.62 -26.77
C ILE A 98 -0.28 7.07 -25.37
N LEU A 99 -0.54 5.76 -25.25
CA LEU A 99 -0.92 5.09 -24.00
C LEU A 99 0.04 5.35 -22.82
N PRO A 100 1.39 5.28 -22.95
CA PRO A 100 2.29 5.55 -21.83
C PRO A 100 2.20 6.99 -21.34
N TYR A 101 1.99 7.96 -22.23
CA TYR A 101 1.80 9.37 -21.86
C TYR A 101 0.48 9.58 -21.12
N LEU A 102 -0.58 8.89 -21.54
CA LEU A 102 -1.90 8.95 -20.89
C LEU A 102 -1.86 8.30 -19.50
N LEU A 103 -1.19 7.15 -19.37
CA LEU A 103 -0.95 6.50 -18.07
C LEU A 103 -0.10 7.37 -17.15
N LEU A 104 0.94 8.03 -17.68
CA LEU A 104 1.76 8.96 -16.92
C LEU A 104 0.94 10.17 -16.45
N ALA A 105 0.13 10.77 -17.32
CA ALA A 105 -0.75 11.87 -16.96
C ALA A 105 -1.78 11.47 -15.89
N PHE A 106 -2.35 10.27 -16.01
CA PHE A 106 -3.26 9.71 -15.01
C PHE A 106 -2.56 9.46 -13.67
N LEU A 107 -1.34 8.90 -13.70
CA LEU A 107 -0.52 8.71 -12.51
C LEU A 107 -0.21 10.03 -11.83
N LEU A 108 0.21 11.05 -12.59
CA LEU A 108 0.47 12.40 -12.07
C LEU A 108 -0.79 13.01 -11.47
N PHE A 109 -1.94 12.87 -12.14
CA PHE A 109 -3.23 13.29 -11.59
C PHE A 109 -3.56 12.62 -10.25
N LEU A 110 -3.34 11.29 -10.15
CA LEU A 110 -3.53 10.56 -8.91
C LEU A 110 -2.56 11.01 -7.81
N LEU A 111 -1.29 11.22 -8.14
CA LEU A 111 -0.29 11.73 -7.19
C LEU A 111 -0.68 13.12 -6.69
N ILE A 112 -1.01 14.05 -7.59
CA ILE A 112 -1.47 15.40 -7.22
C ILE A 112 -2.70 15.30 -6.33
N ARG A 113 -3.71 14.52 -6.71
CA ARG A 113 -4.93 14.32 -5.91
C ARG A 113 -4.64 13.68 -4.56
N PHE A 114 -3.70 12.74 -4.48
CA PHE A 114 -3.27 12.09 -3.25
C PHE A 114 -2.57 13.09 -2.33
N PHE A 115 -1.60 13.84 -2.83
CA PHE A 115 -0.86 14.83 -2.05
C PHE A 115 -1.74 16.04 -1.64
N LEU A 116 -2.71 16.45 -2.45
CA LEU A 116 -3.68 17.49 -2.07
C LEU A 116 -4.66 17.01 -0.97
N LYS A 117 -4.93 15.70 -0.89
CA LYS A 117 -5.81 15.12 0.14
C LYS A 117 -5.07 14.76 1.42
N VAL A 118 -3.76 14.54 1.35
CA VAL A 118 -2.89 14.40 2.52
C VAL A 118 -2.66 15.80 3.08
N ASN A 119 -3.20 16.05 4.28
CA ASN A 119 -3.13 17.33 4.97
C ASN A 119 -1.68 17.88 4.98
N SER A 120 -1.42 18.92 4.20
CA SER A 120 -0.07 19.43 3.88
C SER A 120 0.59 20.20 5.04
N ASN A 121 0.02 20.17 6.25
CA ASN A 121 0.62 20.82 7.41
C ASN A 121 1.85 20.08 7.96
N ASN A 122 2.00 18.77 7.71
CA ASN A 122 3.11 18.00 8.28
C ASN A 122 4.40 18.03 7.44
N LEU A 123 4.35 18.45 6.18
CA LEU A 123 5.50 18.37 5.26
C LEU A 123 6.14 19.73 4.97
N ILE A 124 5.37 20.82 5.00
CA ILE A 124 5.89 22.19 4.75
C ILE A 124 6.63 22.74 5.99
N ALA A 125 6.25 22.32 7.20
CA ALA A 125 6.97 22.69 8.43
C ALA A 125 8.39 22.11 8.50
N LYS A 126 8.66 21.00 7.79
CA LYS A 126 9.93 20.27 7.90
C LYS A 126 11.05 20.82 7.01
N SER A 127 10.74 21.62 5.99
CA SER A 127 11.74 22.16 5.06
C SER A 127 12.26 23.54 5.45
N ARG A 128 11.82 24.10 6.59
CA ARG A 128 12.20 25.44 7.04
C ARG A 128 12.60 25.40 8.53
N LYS A 129 13.82 24.95 8.84
CA LYS A 129 14.71 25.61 9.82
C LYS A 129 16.00 24.81 10.05
N GLN A 130 17.07 25.47 9.65
CA GLN A 130 18.45 25.23 10.03
C GLN A 130 18.57 25.33 11.57
N GLY A 131 19.16 24.33 12.21
CA GLY A 131 19.78 24.42 13.53
C GLY A 131 18.95 25.06 14.65
N SER A 132 18.15 24.27 15.34
CA SER A 132 17.71 24.62 16.69
C SER A 132 17.52 23.34 17.49
N ILE A 133 17.85 23.42 18.78
CA ILE A 133 17.53 22.46 19.84
C ILE A 133 16.19 21.80 19.54
N LEU A 134 16.12 20.47 19.63
CA LEU A 134 14.89 19.70 19.39
C LEU A 134 13.85 20.08 20.45
N PHE A 135 13.14 21.17 20.20
CA PHE A 135 11.97 21.57 20.97
C PHE A 135 10.86 20.57 20.69
N SER A 136 10.05 20.27 21.72
CA SER A 136 8.78 19.58 21.48
C SER A 136 7.90 20.43 20.55
N GLU A 137 7.02 19.80 19.80
CA GLU A 137 6.12 20.51 18.86
C GLU A 137 5.29 21.57 19.61
N GLU A 138 4.83 21.24 20.82
CA GLU A 138 4.11 22.13 21.71
C GLU A 138 4.95 23.34 22.14
N GLU A 139 6.24 23.12 22.44
CA GLU A 139 7.15 24.20 22.82
C GLU A 139 7.37 25.19 21.69
N GLN A 140 7.52 24.69 20.46
CA GLN A 140 7.66 25.54 19.30
C GLN A 140 6.40 26.39 19.11
N ILE A 141 5.22 25.76 19.21
CA ILE A 141 3.92 26.43 19.02
C ILE A 141 3.70 27.51 20.10
N ILE A 142 3.88 27.17 21.38
CA ILE A 142 3.64 28.10 22.49
C ILE A 142 4.57 29.30 22.43
N LYS A 143 5.87 29.09 22.13
CA LYS A 143 6.87 30.16 22.17
C LYS A 143 6.96 30.99 20.90
N ASN A 144 6.75 30.39 19.73
CA ASN A 144 7.17 31.01 18.45
C ASN A 144 6.06 31.19 17.43
N GLU A 145 4.89 30.57 17.61
CA GLU A 145 3.81 30.59 16.61
C GLU A 145 2.63 31.48 17.05
N ASP A 146 1.87 31.94 16.06
CA ASP A 146 0.60 32.65 16.25
C ASP A 146 -0.54 31.62 16.40
N ILE A 147 -0.79 31.21 17.64
CA ILE A 147 -1.80 30.19 17.96
C ILE A 147 -3.22 30.60 17.50
N PRO A 148 -3.68 31.86 17.68
CA PRO A 148 -4.95 32.32 17.09
C PRO A 148 -5.05 32.10 15.57
N ALA A 149 -3.98 32.36 14.81
CA ALA A 149 -3.95 32.08 13.38
C ALA A 149 -4.08 30.57 13.10
N LEU A 150 -3.36 29.74 13.85
CA LEU A 150 -3.43 28.28 13.75
C LEU A 150 -4.83 27.72 14.06
N ILE A 151 -5.54 28.30 15.04
CA ILE A 151 -6.94 27.94 15.34
C ILE A 151 -7.82 28.21 14.12
N ASN A 152 -7.72 29.41 13.54
CA ASN A 152 -8.53 29.79 12.37
C ASN A 152 -8.25 28.88 11.16
N GLU A 153 -6.98 28.56 10.91
CA GLU A 153 -6.58 27.65 9.85
C GLU A 153 -7.17 26.24 10.06
N ALA A 154 -7.07 25.70 11.27
CA ALA A 154 -7.63 24.39 11.61
C ALA A 154 -9.15 24.34 11.42
N ILE A 155 -9.87 25.42 11.76
CA ILE A 155 -11.32 25.55 11.54
C ILE A 155 -11.64 25.57 10.03
N GLN A 156 -10.91 26.35 9.23
CA GLN A 156 -11.11 26.42 7.78
C GLN A 156 -10.87 25.07 7.08
N GLN A 157 -9.94 24.28 7.61
CA GLN A 157 -9.65 22.92 7.14
C GLN A 157 -10.66 21.88 7.66
N ASN A 158 -11.67 22.28 8.45
CA ASN A 158 -12.61 21.40 9.14
C ASN A 158 -11.92 20.39 10.09
N ASN A 159 -10.72 20.73 10.58
CA ASN A 159 -9.97 19.93 11.53
C ASN A 159 -10.25 20.40 12.97
N TYR A 160 -11.46 20.12 13.44
CA TYR A 160 -11.94 20.59 14.74
C TYR A 160 -11.16 20.03 15.93
N ARG A 161 -10.65 18.80 15.83
CA ARG A 161 -9.78 18.21 16.85
C ARG A 161 -8.50 19.03 17.02
N LEU A 162 -7.87 19.41 15.90
CA LEU A 162 -6.67 20.23 15.92
C LEU A 162 -6.96 21.64 16.43
N ALA A 163 -8.09 22.23 16.07
CA ALA A 163 -8.53 23.52 16.62
C ALA A 163 -8.65 23.46 18.16
N ILE A 164 -9.27 22.42 18.73
CA ILE A 164 -9.36 22.24 20.19
C ILE A 164 -7.97 22.11 20.84
N ARG A 165 -7.04 21.39 20.20
CA ARG A 165 -5.65 21.33 20.69
C ARG A 165 -5.01 22.71 20.73
N TYR A 166 -5.19 23.52 19.69
CA TYR A 166 -4.65 24.88 19.67
C TYR A 166 -5.31 25.80 20.69
N TYR A 167 -6.62 25.69 20.93
CA TYR A 167 -7.29 26.41 22.03
C TYR A 167 -6.70 26.06 23.41
N TYR A 168 -6.37 24.78 23.65
CA TYR A 168 -5.72 24.36 24.89
C TYR A 168 -4.31 24.93 25.03
N LEU A 169 -3.50 24.88 23.97
CA LEU A 169 -2.16 25.47 23.97
C LEU A 169 -2.20 27.00 24.17
N LEU A 170 -3.21 27.68 23.62
CA LEU A 170 -3.45 29.09 23.86
C LEU A 170 -3.76 29.38 25.33
N SER A 171 -4.55 28.51 25.98
CA SER A 171 -4.87 28.64 27.40
C SER A 171 -3.62 28.50 28.26
N LEU A 172 -2.75 27.52 27.97
CA LEU A 172 -1.46 27.34 28.64
C LEU A 172 -0.55 28.57 28.44
N LYS A 173 -0.52 29.13 27.23
CA LYS A 173 0.25 30.33 26.92
C LYS A 173 -0.22 31.51 27.78
N TYR A 174 -1.51 31.81 27.83
CA TYR A 174 -2.03 32.91 28.63
C TYR A 174 -1.84 32.71 30.14
N LEU A 175 -2.00 31.48 30.65
CA LEU A 175 -1.71 31.18 32.05
C LEU A 175 -0.22 31.38 32.39
N THR A 176 0.67 31.14 31.42
CA THR A 176 2.11 31.36 31.60
C THR A 176 2.45 32.85 31.55
N GLU A 177 1.87 33.59 30.61
CA GLU A 177 2.08 35.04 30.46
C GLU A 177 1.52 35.85 31.63
N THR A 178 0.53 35.30 32.35
CA THR A 178 -0.07 35.90 33.55
C THR A 178 0.50 35.35 34.86
N ASP A 179 1.61 34.62 34.81
CA ASP A 179 2.31 34.02 35.96
C ASP A 179 1.43 33.09 36.82
N HIS A 180 0.36 32.52 36.25
CA HIS A 180 -0.49 31.54 36.91
C HIS A 180 0.10 30.12 36.89
N ILE A 181 0.94 29.81 35.91
CA ILE A 181 1.69 28.55 35.81
C ILE A 181 3.11 28.80 35.30
N SER A 182 4.02 27.88 35.56
CA SER A 182 5.34 27.85 34.92
C SER A 182 5.40 26.74 33.88
N TRP A 183 5.19 27.09 32.60
CA TRP A 183 5.15 26.10 31.53
C TRP A 183 6.49 25.37 31.32
N GLN A 184 6.44 24.03 31.28
CA GLN A 184 7.59 23.16 31.05
C GLN A 184 7.15 21.90 30.28
N PRO A 185 7.86 21.46 29.23
CA PRO A 185 7.42 20.35 28.38
C PRO A 185 7.27 19.01 29.12
N GLN A 186 8.00 18.81 30.22
CA GLN A 186 7.94 17.60 31.05
C GLN A 186 6.77 17.56 32.05
N LYS A 187 6.05 18.66 32.25
CA LYS A 187 4.93 18.73 33.21
C LYS A 187 3.67 18.11 32.62
N THR A 188 2.90 17.45 33.47
CA THR A 188 1.60 16.89 33.13
C THR A 188 0.50 17.94 33.25
N ASN A 189 -0.66 17.64 32.65
CA ASN A 189 -1.85 18.48 32.79
C ASN A 189 -2.28 18.66 34.27
N GLU A 190 -2.11 17.63 35.09
CA GLU A 190 -2.42 17.66 36.52
C GLU A 190 -1.43 18.56 37.30
N ASP A 191 -0.15 18.59 36.90
CA ASP A 191 0.83 19.51 37.49
C ASP A 191 0.41 20.96 37.28
N TYR A 192 -0.03 21.31 36.06
CA TYR A 192 -0.54 22.65 35.76
C TYR A 192 -1.81 23.00 36.55
N ILE A 193 -2.73 22.06 36.70
CA ILE A 193 -3.93 22.26 37.55
C ILE A 193 -3.53 22.56 38.99
N ASN A 194 -2.46 21.93 39.49
CA ASN A 194 -2.02 22.11 40.88
C ASN A 194 -1.21 23.39 41.12
N GLU A 195 -0.64 24.01 40.08
CA GLU A 195 0.04 25.31 40.17
C GLU A 195 -0.93 26.50 40.28
N ILE A 196 -2.15 26.36 39.76
CA ILE A 196 -3.14 27.43 39.77
C ILE A 196 -3.71 27.62 41.18
N ASN A 197 -3.42 28.78 41.78
CA ASN A 197 -3.85 29.11 43.15
C ASN A 197 -5.30 29.60 43.26
N LYS A 198 -5.84 30.25 42.22
CA LYS A 198 -7.20 30.81 42.23
C LYS A 198 -8.22 29.68 42.01
N GLU A 199 -9.08 29.41 42.99
CA GLU A 199 -10.01 28.26 42.95
C GLU A 199 -10.95 28.26 41.74
N LEU A 200 -11.51 29.42 41.38
CA LEU A 200 -12.38 29.55 40.20
C LEU A 200 -11.61 29.26 38.90
N LEU A 201 -10.42 29.86 38.76
CA LEU A 201 -9.57 29.65 37.59
C LEU A 201 -9.12 28.19 37.47
N LYS A 202 -8.81 27.56 38.62
CA LYS A 202 -8.44 26.14 38.69
C LYS A 202 -9.60 25.25 38.25
N ALA A 203 -10.82 25.55 38.67
CA ALA A 203 -12.02 24.81 38.27
C ALA A 203 -12.27 24.91 36.75
N ASP A 204 -12.16 26.12 36.20
CA ASP A 204 -12.33 26.36 34.76
C ASP A 204 -11.23 25.68 33.94
N PHE A 205 -9.98 25.79 34.38
CA PHE A 205 -8.86 25.10 33.74
C PHE A 205 -9.04 23.58 33.76
N LYS A 206 -9.43 23.02 34.91
CA LYS A 206 -9.73 21.59 35.05
C LYS A 206 -10.87 21.14 34.13
N ASN A 207 -11.84 22.00 33.83
CA ASN A 207 -12.90 21.69 32.87
C ASN A 207 -12.34 21.57 31.44
N ILE A 208 -11.56 22.56 30.99
CA ILE A 208 -11.00 22.53 29.64
C ILE A 208 -9.96 21.41 29.46
N THR A 209 -9.20 21.07 30.50
CA THR A 209 -8.25 19.95 30.47
C THR A 209 -8.97 18.63 30.21
N ARG A 210 -10.13 18.38 30.85
CA ARG A 210 -10.91 17.18 30.59
C ARG A 210 -11.42 17.10 29.16
N ILE A 211 -11.87 18.24 28.62
CA ILE A 211 -12.30 18.33 27.21
C ILE A 211 -11.12 18.02 26.29
N TYR A 212 -9.97 18.65 26.53
CA TYR A 212 -8.75 18.43 25.77
C TYR A 212 -8.32 16.96 25.82
N ASP A 213 -8.27 16.34 27.00
CA ASP A 213 -7.83 14.96 27.15
C ASP A 213 -8.75 13.99 26.40
N TYR A 214 -10.06 14.20 26.52
CA TYR A 214 -11.06 13.40 25.84
C TYR A 214 -11.01 13.58 24.32
N VAL A 215 -10.86 14.80 23.84
CA VAL A 215 -10.84 15.12 22.41
C VAL A 215 -9.54 14.68 21.77
N TRP A 216 -8.40 14.97 22.37
CA TRP A 216 -7.09 14.73 21.77
C TRP A 216 -6.68 13.26 21.92
N TYR A 217 -6.66 12.73 23.14
CA TYR A 217 -6.22 11.37 23.42
C TYR A 217 -7.33 10.33 23.29
N GLY A 218 -8.60 10.71 23.40
CA GLY A 218 -9.74 9.78 23.27
C GLY A 218 -10.16 9.46 21.84
N GLU A 219 -9.45 9.96 20.82
CA GLU A 219 -9.75 9.68 19.39
C GLU A 219 -11.19 10.03 18.94
N PHE A 220 -11.92 10.90 19.65
CA PHE A 220 -13.30 11.27 19.27
C PHE A 220 -13.40 12.14 18.02
N ASN A 221 -14.24 11.72 17.06
CA ASN A 221 -14.61 12.54 15.92
C ASN A 221 -15.56 13.66 16.36
N ILE A 222 -15.14 14.90 16.13
CA ILE A 222 -15.90 16.11 16.41
C ILE A 222 -16.57 16.58 15.12
N ASP A 223 -17.88 16.76 15.17
CA ASP A 223 -18.65 17.47 14.14
C ASP A 223 -18.74 18.96 14.48
N VAL A 224 -19.24 19.76 13.53
CA VAL A 224 -19.32 21.23 13.67
C VAL A 224 -20.14 21.63 14.90
N ALA A 225 -21.28 20.96 15.14
CA ALA A 225 -22.17 21.31 16.24
C ALA A 225 -21.52 21.06 17.61
N LYS A 226 -20.83 19.92 17.76
CA LYS A 226 -20.05 19.61 18.97
C LYS A 226 -18.89 20.58 19.13
N PHE A 227 -18.17 20.88 18.05
CA PHE A 227 -17.06 21.84 18.09
C PHE A 227 -17.50 23.20 18.63
N GLU A 228 -18.59 23.75 18.09
CA GLU A 228 -19.15 25.04 18.51
C GLU A 228 -19.52 25.06 19.99
N THR A 229 -19.93 23.92 20.56
CA THR A 229 -20.20 23.80 22.00
C THR A 229 -18.91 23.65 22.81
N LEU A 230 -17.96 22.85 22.33
CA LEU A 230 -16.73 22.51 23.03
C LEU A 230 -15.71 23.64 23.06
N LYS A 231 -15.77 24.61 22.12
CA LYS A 231 -14.85 25.76 22.13
C LYS A 231 -15.20 26.80 23.20
N LEU A 232 -16.48 26.91 23.61
CA LEU A 232 -16.95 27.95 24.51
C LEU A 232 -16.21 27.98 25.86
N PRO A 233 -15.94 26.84 26.53
CA PRO A 233 -15.17 26.84 27.77
C PRO A 233 -13.75 27.39 27.61
N PHE A 234 -13.10 27.14 26.46
CA PHE A 234 -11.76 27.67 26.18
C PHE A 234 -11.80 29.17 25.92
N GLU A 235 -12.77 29.65 25.13
CA GLU A 235 -12.93 31.09 24.85
C GLU A 235 -13.26 31.87 26.13
N HIS A 236 -14.13 31.32 26.98
CA HIS A 236 -14.44 31.90 28.29
C HIS A 236 -13.18 32.02 29.15
N LEU A 237 -12.46 30.91 29.37
CA LEU A 237 -11.25 30.92 30.18
C LEU A 237 -10.20 31.89 29.65
N ASN A 238 -9.92 31.85 28.34
CA ASN A 238 -8.94 32.72 27.70
C ASN A 238 -9.28 34.20 27.90
N THR A 239 -10.55 34.57 27.73
CA THR A 239 -11.01 35.94 27.97
C THR A 239 -10.85 36.35 29.43
N THR A 240 -11.20 35.46 30.36
CA THR A 240 -11.06 35.70 31.81
C THR A 240 -9.61 35.90 32.23
N ILE A 241 -8.65 35.18 31.64
CA ILE A 241 -7.22 35.31 31.97
C ILE A 241 -6.64 36.63 31.42
N THR A 242 -7.01 37.01 30.19
CA THR A 242 -6.44 38.19 29.53
C THR A 242 -7.05 39.52 29.99
N THR A 243 -8.18 39.49 30.70
CA THR A 243 -8.83 40.70 31.20
C THR A 243 -8.21 41.07 32.56
N PRO A 244 -7.69 42.30 32.74
CA PRO A 244 -7.05 42.73 33.99
C PRO A 244 -8.00 42.82 35.19
#